data_AF-A0A962G7X8-F1
#
_entry.id   AF-A0A962G7X8-F1
#
_cell.length_a   1.000
_cell.length_b   1.000
_cell.length_c   1.000
_cell.angle_alpha   90.00
_cell.angle_beta   90.00
_cell.angle_gamma   90.00
#
_symmetry.space_group_name_H-M   'P 1'
#
loop_
_entity.id
_entity.type
_entity.pdbx_description
1 polymer ?
#
loop_
_entity_poly.entity_id
_entity_poly.type
_entity_poly.pdbx_seq_one_letter_code
_entity_poly.pdbx_strand_id
1 'polypeptide(L)'
;GSAAGLAAAFNTPLAGVVFAIEEMSGAFEHRMSGILLTAVIMAGVVSLGILGNYAYFGRLDIGLPLGKAWFAVLATGGLCGLAGGLFARLIIPHHGGFRGFIGRLRKRQPVVFAAACGLVLVLLSQLTDTGLYGTGYPQARAILEGHGHAVEAFGVLKFCGNIASFWAGIPGGIFSPALSVGAGLGANISTFLPGSDPSAVVLLAMAAYLAGVTQAPLTAAVISMELTANQQMALPIMAACLIARASSSLICRKPVYKALADNLIEAYEQFAGEARTTTPKPASAEPLPIVDDETQTDAEIAAARKPDPPAA
;
A
#
# COMPACT_ATOMS: atom_id res chain seq x y z
N GLY A 1 2.67 3.23 -14.60
CA GLY A 1 1.65 3.99 -13.86
C GLY A 1 2.01 4.07 -12.38
N SER A 2 1.70 3.04 -11.62
CA SER A 2 2.03 2.91 -10.17
C SER A 2 3.48 3.26 -9.81
N ALA A 3 4.46 2.63 -10.48
CA ALA A 3 5.89 2.88 -10.30
C ALA A 3 6.27 4.36 -10.50
N ALA A 4 5.76 4.94 -11.58
CA ALA A 4 5.95 6.35 -11.92
C ALA A 4 5.27 7.29 -10.90
N GLY A 5 4.10 6.91 -10.37
CA GLY A 5 3.42 7.64 -9.31
C GLY A 5 4.22 7.66 -8.01
N LEU A 6 4.81 6.52 -7.61
CA LEU A 6 5.70 6.46 -6.44
C LEU A 6 6.94 7.35 -6.65
N ALA A 7 7.58 7.22 -7.81
CA ALA A 7 8.75 8.03 -8.16
C ALA A 7 8.45 9.54 -8.15
N ALA A 8 7.31 9.95 -8.71
CA ALA A 8 6.90 11.35 -8.72
C ALA A 8 6.55 11.86 -7.31
N ALA A 9 5.84 11.08 -6.51
CA ALA A 9 5.38 11.48 -5.18
C ALA A 9 6.52 11.77 -4.19
N PHE A 10 7.66 11.10 -4.37
CA PHE A 10 8.78 11.15 -3.44
C PHE A 10 10.08 11.66 -4.06
N ASN A 11 10.09 11.96 -5.36
CA ASN A 11 11.31 12.25 -6.13
C ASN A 11 12.33 11.09 -6.07
N THR A 12 11.84 9.85 -6.14
CA THR A 12 12.63 8.61 -5.94
C THR A 12 12.48 7.63 -7.13
N PRO A 13 13.18 7.88 -8.25
CA PRO A 13 13.04 7.06 -9.45
C PRO A 13 13.55 5.63 -9.26
N LEU A 14 14.67 5.40 -8.57
CA LEU A 14 15.16 4.03 -8.36
C LEU A 14 14.20 3.24 -7.48
N ALA A 15 13.65 3.87 -6.44
CA ALA A 15 12.64 3.26 -5.60
C ALA A 15 11.38 2.88 -6.38
N GLY A 16 10.94 3.73 -7.32
CA GLY A 16 9.81 3.44 -8.19
C GLY A 16 10.01 2.17 -9.03
N VAL A 17 11.21 2.00 -9.59
CA VAL A 17 11.57 0.80 -10.36
C VAL A 17 11.60 -0.44 -9.48
N VAL A 18 12.30 -0.37 -8.34
CA VAL A 18 12.45 -1.51 -7.44
C VAL A 18 11.11 -1.93 -6.83
N PHE A 19 10.25 -0.97 -6.46
CA PHE A 19 8.89 -1.25 -5.99
C PHE A 19 8.07 -2.04 -7.01
N ALA A 20 8.16 -1.66 -8.29
CA ALA A 20 7.42 -2.38 -9.31
C ALA A 20 7.92 -3.82 -9.46
N ILE A 21 9.23 -4.03 -9.37
CA ILE A 21 9.85 -5.35 -9.49
C ILE A 21 9.52 -6.22 -8.27
N GLU A 22 9.78 -5.71 -7.06
CA GLU A 22 9.69 -6.48 -5.82
C GLU A 22 8.26 -6.63 -5.33
N GLU A 23 7.44 -5.58 -5.38
CA GLU A 23 6.09 -5.59 -4.81
C GLU A 23 5.00 -5.90 -5.84
N MET A 24 5.12 -5.43 -7.09
CA MET A 24 4.04 -5.55 -8.07
C MET A 24 4.15 -6.74 -9.03
N SER A 25 5.33 -6.99 -9.58
CA SER A 25 5.47 -7.95 -10.68
C SER A 25 5.56 -9.39 -10.23
N GLY A 26 6.09 -9.68 -9.04
CA GLY A 26 6.24 -11.04 -8.51
C GLY A 26 7.14 -11.99 -9.32
N ALA A 27 7.47 -11.66 -10.58
CA ALA A 27 8.37 -12.35 -11.48
C ALA A 27 9.15 -11.33 -12.33
N PHE A 28 10.46 -11.57 -12.48
CA PHE A 28 11.35 -10.76 -13.32
C PHE A 28 11.13 -11.10 -14.79
N GLU A 29 10.23 -10.39 -15.47
CA GLU A 29 10.11 -10.51 -16.92
C GLU A 29 11.04 -9.49 -17.61
N HIS A 30 12.10 -9.99 -18.25
CA HIS A 30 13.23 -9.18 -18.76
C HIS A 30 12.80 -8.08 -19.75
N ARG A 31 11.68 -8.29 -20.48
CA ARG A 31 11.14 -7.35 -21.47
C ARG A 31 10.36 -6.19 -20.85
N MET A 32 9.85 -6.35 -19.62
CA MET A 32 9.05 -5.35 -18.92
C MET A 32 9.90 -4.20 -18.36
N SER A 33 11.21 -4.42 -18.21
CA SER A 33 12.14 -3.46 -17.60
C SER A 33 12.29 -2.16 -18.40
N GLY A 34 12.35 -2.22 -19.74
CA GLY A 34 12.62 -1.04 -20.58
C GLY A 34 11.54 0.04 -20.51
N ILE A 35 10.28 -0.33 -20.79
CA ILE A 35 9.14 0.60 -20.75
C ILE A 35 8.94 1.14 -19.33
N LEU A 36 9.09 0.27 -18.32
CA LEU A 36 8.96 0.65 -16.93
C LEU A 36 10.02 1.68 -16.52
N LEU A 37 11.28 1.42 -16.87
CA LEU A 37 12.39 2.32 -16.60
C LEU A 37 12.18 3.66 -17.30
N THR A 38 11.82 3.68 -18.59
CA THR A 38 11.53 4.92 -19.31
C THR A 38 10.40 5.71 -18.65
N ALA A 39 9.29 5.07 -18.28
CA ALA A 39 8.18 5.76 -17.61
C ALA A 39 8.57 6.35 -16.26
N VAL A 40 9.36 5.62 -15.46
CA VAL A 40 9.83 6.09 -14.14
C VAL A 40 10.85 7.22 -14.28
N ILE A 41 11.78 7.13 -15.24
CA ILE A 41 12.73 8.21 -15.53
C ILE A 41 11.98 9.46 -15.98
N MET A 42 11.03 9.34 -16.92
CA MET A 42 10.24 10.49 -17.38
C MET A 42 9.44 11.13 -16.24
N ALA A 43 8.83 10.32 -15.36
CA ALA A 43 8.15 10.83 -14.18
C ALA A 43 9.10 11.54 -13.21
N GLY A 44 10.31 11.00 -13.02
CA GLY A 44 11.39 11.63 -12.25
C GLY A 44 11.79 12.97 -12.86
N VAL A 45 12.13 13.01 -14.15
CA VAL A 45 12.51 14.25 -14.86
C VAL A 45 11.43 15.33 -14.76
N VAL A 46 10.16 14.96 -14.94
CA VAL A 46 9.04 15.91 -14.77
C VAL A 46 8.95 16.41 -13.33
N SER A 47 9.08 15.52 -12.35
CA SER A 47 9.09 15.89 -10.92
C SER A 47 10.26 16.84 -10.60
N LEU A 48 11.48 16.52 -11.05
CA LEU A 48 12.65 17.38 -10.90
C LEU A 48 12.46 18.73 -11.60
N GLY A 49 11.84 18.77 -12.77
CA GLY A 49 11.58 20.00 -13.52
C GLY A 49 10.60 20.93 -12.80
N ILE A 50 9.63 20.38 -12.07
CA ILE A 50 8.58 21.14 -11.38
C ILE A 50 9.00 21.49 -9.93
N LEU A 51 9.50 20.52 -9.17
CA LEU A 51 9.81 20.67 -7.75
C LEU A 51 11.30 20.94 -7.47
N GLY A 52 12.16 20.80 -8.46
CA GLY A 52 13.62 20.93 -8.31
C GLY A 52 14.29 19.64 -7.80
N ASN A 53 15.62 19.70 -7.69
CA ASN A 53 16.42 18.61 -7.14
C ASN A 53 16.47 18.72 -5.61
N TYR A 54 15.57 18.03 -4.92
CA TYR A 54 15.54 17.96 -3.47
C TYR A 54 15.45 16.50 -2.99
N ALA A 55 16.08 16.23 -1.84
CA ALA A 55 15.85 15.01 -1.08
C ALA A 55 14.73 15.29 -0.07
N TYR A 56 13.74 14.38 0.02
CA TYR A 56 12.54 14.60 0.83
C TYR A 56 12.85 14.91 2.30
N PHE A 57 13.82 14.23 2.91
CA PHE A 57 14.30 14.48 4.27
C PHE A 57 15.57 15.33 4.34
N GLY A 58 15.98 15.93 3.21
CA GLY A 58 17.27 16.62 3.10
C GLY A 58 18.46 15.67 2.92
N ARG A 59 19.64 16.26 2.73
CA ARG A 59 20.89 15.50 2.55
C ARG A 59 21.51 15.21 3.91
N LEU A 60 21.59 13.95 4.26
CA LEU A 60 22.19 13.49 5.50
C LEU A 60 23.57 12.89 5.21
N ASP A 61 24.61 13.36 5.89
CA ASP A 61 25.96 12.77 5.85
C ASP A 61 26.18 11.97 7.13
N ILE A 62 25.55 10.80 7.16
CA ILE A 62 25.55 9.88 8.31
C ILE A 62 26.31 8.62 7.89
N GLY A 63 27.20 8.14 8.76
CA GLY A 63 27.90 6.88 8.57
C GLY A 63 27.74 5.98 9.80
N LEU A 64 27.79 4.66 9.58
CA LEU A 64 27.79 3.69 10.66
C LEU A 64 29.09 2.86 10.59
N PRO A 65 30.05 3.07 11.51
CA PRO A 65 31.29 2.31 11.51
C PRO A 65 31.02 0.82 11.76
N LEU A 66 31.84 -0.05 11.17
CA LEU A 66 31.83 -1.47 11.45
C LEU A 66 32.18 -1.73 12.93
N GLY A 67 31.54 -2.72 13.55
CA GLY A 67 31.77 -3.10 14.94
C GLY A 67 30.52 -2.95 15.81
N LYS A 68 30.65 -2.38 17.02
CA LYS A 68 29.57 -2.32 18.02
C LYS A 68 28.32 -1.57 17.52
N ALA A 69 28.49 -0.60 16.62
CA ALA A 69 27.38 0.16 16.04
C ALA A 69 26.43 -0.70 15.19
N TRP A 70 26.88 -1.86 14.69
CA TRP A 70 26.01 -2.81 13.97
C TRP A 70 24.98 -3.51 14.87
N PHE A 71 25.12 -3.42 16.19
CA PHE A 71 24.03 -3.81 17.09
C PHE A 71 22.78 -2.96 16.85
N ALA A 72 22.92 -1.70 16.40
CA ALA A 72 21.79 -0.88 15.97
C ALA A 72 21.03 -1.48 14.78
N VAL A 73 21.72 -2.12 13.83
CA VAL A 73 21.11 -2.79 12.68
C VAL A 73 20.24 -3.96 13.13
N LEU A 74 20.75 -4.77 14.06
CA LEU A 74 20.02 -5.91 14.63
C LEU A 74 18.82 -5.43 15.47
N ALA A 75 19.04 -4.44 16.34
CA ALA A 75 18.02 -3.90 17.22
C ALA A 75 16.88 -3.24 16.44
N THR A 76 17.20 -2.32 15.52
CA THR A 76 16.18 -1.65 14.69
C THR A 76 15.51 -2.61 13.73
N GLY A 77 16.26 -3.48 13.05
CA GLY A 77 15.70 -4.53 12.19
C GLY A 77 14.71 -5.42 12.94
N GLY A 78 15.09 -5.94 14.10
CA GLY A 78 14.24 -6.79 14.93
C GLY A 78 13.00 -6.06 15.46
N LEU A 79 13.21 -4.98 16.22
CA LEU A 79 12.14 -4.27 16.92
C LEU A 79 11.18 -3.57 15.95
N CYS A 80 11.70 -2.84 14.97
CA CYS A 80 10.86 -2.16 13.97
C CYS A 80 10.21 -3.16 13.01
N GLY A 81 10.88 -4.28 12.70
CA GLY A 81 10.29 -5.37 11.93
C GLY A 81 9.09 -6.03 12.62
N LEU A 82 9.24 -6.33 13.92
CA LEU A 82 8.13 -6.86 14.73
C LEU A 82 6.99 -5.85 14.83
N ALA A 83 7.30 -4.57 15.10
CA ALA A 83 6.29 -3.52 15.13
C ALA A 83 5.56 -3.39 13.78
N GLY A 84 6.29 -3.40 12.66
CA GLY A 84 5.70 -3.34 11.32
C GLY A 84 4.82 -4.55 10.99
N GLY A 85 5.26 -5.76 11.37
CA GLY A 85 4.46 -6.98 11.23
C GLY A 85 3.20 -6.96 12.11
N LEU A 86 3.28 -6.40 13.32
CA LEU A 86 2.12 -6.17 14.18
C LEU A 86 1.16 -5.18 13.55
N PHE A 87 1.66 -4.05 13.02
CA PHE A 87 0.83 -3.09 12.29
C PHE A 87 0.08 -3.76 11.14
N ALA A 88 0.80 -4.44 10.24
CA ALA A 88 0.23 -5.16 9.11
C ALA A 88 -0.86 -6.15 9.58
N ARG A 89 -0.55 -6.95 10.62
CA ARG A 89 -1.51 -7.87 11.22
C ARG A 89 -2.75 -7.16 11.76
N LEU A 90 -2.65 -5.98 12.36
CA LEU A 90 -3.79 -5.28 12.93
C LEU A 90 -4.69 -4.63 11.88
N ILE A 91 -4.10 -4.18 10.75
CA ILE A 91 -4.85 -3.46 9.72
C ILE A 91 -5.49 -4.37 8.67
N ILE A 92 -4.94 -5.56 8.43
CA ILE A 92 -5.54 -6.52 7.51
C ILE A 92 -6.93 -6.92 8.07
N PRO A 93 -7.99 -7.00 7.27
CA PRO A 93 -9.28 -7.52 7.74
C PRO A 93 -9.19 -9.00 8.15
N HIS A 94 -9.96 -9.41 9.14
CA HIS A 94 -10.07 -10.82 9.54
C HIS A 94 -11.46 -11.08 10.12
N HIS A 95 -12.02 -12.25 9.84
CA HIS A 95 -13.40 -12.57 10.23
C HIS A 95 -13.56 -12.92 11.73
N GLY A 96 -12.52 -13.48 12.34
CA GLY A 96 -12.52 -13.89 13.75
C GLY A 96 -11.89 -12.87 14.72
N GLY A 97 -12.27 -12.98 15.99
CA GLY A 97 -11.69 -12.25 17.12
C GLY A 97 -11.97 -10.74 17.12
N PHE A 98 -11.08 -9.98 17.75
CA PHE A 98 -11.16 -8.53 17.88
C PHE A 98 -11.20 -7.80 16.53
N ARG A 99 -10.40 -8.23 15.54
CA ARG A 99 -10.42 -7.67 14.18
C ARG A 99 -11.75 -7.89 13.45
N GLY A 100 -12.39 -9.04 13.69
CA GLY A 100 -13.73 -9.32 13.17
C GLY A 100 -14.80 -8.43 13.79
N PHE A 101 -14.67 -8.13 15.10
CA PHE A 101 -15.54 -7.16 15.77
C PHE A 101 -15.41 -5.76 15.16
N ILE A 102 -14.18 -5.27 14.97
CA ILE A 102 -13.91 -3.99 14.30
C ILE A 102 -14.51 -3.97 12.89
N GLY A 103 -14.31 -5.03 12.11
CA GLY A 103 -14.87 -5.15 10.76
C GLY A 103 -16.40 -5.11 10.74
N ARG A 104 -17.08 -5.78 11.68
CA ARG A 104 -18.55 -5.74 11.81
C ARG A 104 -19.05 -4.37 12.22
N LEU A 105 -18.38 -3.72 13.17
CA LEU A 105 -18.76 -2.38 13.63
C LEU A 105 -18.65 -1.36 12.50
N ARG A 106 -17.54 -1.40 11.75
CA ARG A 106 -17.33 -0.58 10.54
C ARG A 106 -18.41 -0.81 9.48
N LYS A 107 -18.79 -2.07 9.23
CA LYS A 107 -19.87 -2.39 8.26
C LYS A 107 -21.25 -1.90 8.72
N ARG A 108 -21.55 -1.97 10.03
CA ARG A 108 -22.85 -1.58 10.58
C ARG A 108 -23.04 -0.07 10.64
N GLN A 109 -22.02 0.68 11.03
CA GLN A 109 -22.10 2.14 11.16
C GLN A 109 -20.82 2.82 10.65
N PRO A 110 -20.62 2.91 9.32
CA PRO A 110 -19.36 3.37 8.74
C PRO A 110 -19.01 4.80 9.12
N VAL A 111 -19.99 5.72 9.10
CA VAL A 111 -19.77 7.15 9.39
C VAL A 111 -19.43 7.37 10.87
N VAL A 112 -20.21 6.76 11.78
CA VAL A 112 -19.97 6.89 13.23
C VAL A 112 -18.64 6.26 13.62
N PHE A 113 -18.31 5.11 13.03
CA PHE A 113 -17.03 4.45 13.28
C PHE A 113 -15.84 5.30 12.78
N ALA A 114 -15.93 5.87 11.57
CA ALA A 114 -14.91 6.78 11.07
C ALA A 114 -14.77 8.05 11.92
N ALA A 115 -15.88 8.61 12.41
CA ALA A 115 -15.87 9.74 13.33
C ALA A 115 -15.20 9.37 14.68
N ALA A 116 -15.45 8.17 15.20
CA ALA A 116 -14.78 7.67 16.40
C ALA A 116 -13.27 7.48 16.19
N CYS A 117 -12.85 6.94 15.04
CA CYS A 117 -11.43 6.87 14.67
C CYS A 117 -10.79 8.27 14.61
N GLY A 118 -11.49 9.25 14.03
CA GLY A 118 -11.08 10.66 14.01
C GLY A 118 -10.95 11.25 15.42
N LEU A 119 -11.91 10.97 16.31
CA LEU A 119 -11.86 11.40 17.71
C LEU A 119 -10.66 10.78 18.44
N VAL A 120 -10.39 9.48 18.24
CA VAL A 120 -9.21 8.81 18.80
C VAL A 120 -7.92 9.49 18.31
N LEU A 121 -7.82 9.83 17.03
CA LEU A 121 -6.66 10.57 16.50
C LEU A 121 -6.48 11.93 17.18
N VAL A 122 -7.58 12.66 17.40
CA VAL A 122 -7.53 13.94 18.10
C VAL A 122 -7.05 13.76 19.54
N LEU A 123 -7.63 12.82 20.27
CA LEU A 123 -7.24 12.53 21.65
C LEU A 123 -5.77 12.11 21.77
N LEU A 124 -5.29 11.25 20.86
CA LEU A 124 -3.88 10.86 20.82
C LEU A 124 -2.97 12.06 20.49
N SER A 125 -3.41 12.96 19.62
CA SER A 125 -2.64 14.15 19.29
C SER A 125 -2.55 15.15 20.43
N GLN A 126 -3.50 15.17 21.38
CA GLN A 126 -3.40 16.02 22.57
C GLN A 126 -2.29 15.55 23.54
N LEU A 127 -1.78 14.33 23.38
CA LEU A 127 -0.65 13.80 24.14
C LEU A 127 0.72 14.21 23.56
N THR A 128 0.74 15.02 22.50
CA THR A 128 1.96 15.40 21.78
C THR A 128 1.89 16.86 21.38
N ASP A 129 2.86 17.66 21.82
CA ASP A 129 2.91 19.11 21.50
C ASP A 129 3.16 19.40 20.00
N THR A 130 3.70 18.42 19.27
CA THR A 130 4.04 18.54 17.84
C THR A 130 2.94 18.06 16.89
N GLY A 131 1.82 17.56 17.42
CA GLY A 131 0.69 17.04 16.64
C GLY A 131 0.95 15.65 16.01
N LEU A 132 -0.12 14.86 15.88
CA LEU A 132 -0.06 13.46 15.40
C LEU A 132 -0.70 13.23 14.02
N TYR A 133 -1.31 14.27 13.45
CA TYR A 133 -2.10 14.16 12.22
C TYR A 133 -1.24 14.07 10.96
N GLY A 134 -1.89 13.77 9.82
CA GLY A 134 -1.24 13.74 8.51
C GLY A 134 -0.17 12.66 8.38
N THR A 135 0.85 12.92 7.56
CA THR A 135 1.93 11.95 7.29
C THR A 135 2.92 11.79 8.44
N GLY A 136 3.02 12.77 9.33
CA GLY A 136 4.08 12.82 10.35
C GLY A 136 5.44 13.29 9.82
N TYR A 137 5.50 13.80 8.59
CA TYR A 137 6.75 14.24 7.95
C TYR A 137 7.51 15.32 8.75
N PRO A 138 6.88 16.42 9.21
CA PRO A 138 7.59 17.46 9.96
C PRO A 138 8.28 16.90 11.21
N GLN A 139 7.61 16.00 11.92
CA GLN A 139 8.11 15.35 13.13
C GLN A 139 9.24 14.38 12.80
N ALA A 140 9.06 13.52 11.78
CA ALA A 140 10.09 12.59 11.33
C ALA A 140 11.36 13.31 10.89
N ARG A 141 11.21 14.44 10.18
CA ARG A 141 12.32 15.30 9.77
C ARG A 141 13.02 15.94 10.96
N ALA A 142 12.26 16.52 11.90
CA ALA A 142 12.83 17.13 13.11
C ALA A 142 13.62 16.12 13.96
N ILE A 143 13.14 14.87 14.04
CA ILE A 143 13.84 13.77 14.70
C ILE A 143 15.14 13.43 13.97
N LEU A 144 15.11 13.30 12.65
CA LEU A 144 16.30 12.99 11.84
C LEU A 144 17.37 14.08 11.91
N GLU A 145 16.98 15.34 11.87
CA GLU A 145 17.90 16.49 11.91
C GLU A 145 18.44 16.77 13.32
N GLY A 146 17.99 16.04 14.35
CA GLY A 146 18.45 16.22 15.74
C GLY A 146 17.91 17.48 16.44
N HIS A 147 16.97 18.20 15.82
CA HIS A 147 16.41 19.46 16.33
C HIS A 147 15.15 19.29 17.19
N GLY A 148 14.63 18.07 17.34
CA GLY A 148 13.46 17.81 18.17
C GLY A 148 13.83 17.37 19.58
N HIS A 149 13.24 17.99 20.61
CA HIS A 149 12.88 17.20 21.79
C HIS A 149 12.03 16.04 21.28
N ALA A 150 12.62 14.85 21.20
CA ALA A 150 11.89 13.66 20.88
C ALA A 150 10.75 13.59 21.89
N VAL A 151 9.52 13.79 21.44
CA VAL A 151 8.38 13.48 22.30
C VAL A 151 8.56 12.01 22.62
N GLU A 152 8.94 11.72 23.87
CA GLU A 152 9.06 10.37 24.38
C GLU A 152 7.70 9.72 24.11
N ALA A 153 7.65 8.79 23.14
CA ALA A 153 6.45 8.13 22.60
C ALA A 153 5.85 8.64 21.27
N PHE A 154 6.42 9.59 20.51
CA PHE A 154 5.90 9.95 19.17
C PHE A 154 5.72 8.72 18.27
N GLY A 155 6.71 7.83 18.21
CA GLY A 155 6.64 6.61 17.39
C GLY A 155 5.47 5.69 17.78
N VAL A 156 5.24 5.51 19.08
CA VAL A 156 4.16 4.64 19.60
C VAL A 156 2.79 5.28 19.39
N LEU A 157 2.67 6.58 19.68
CA LEU A 157 1.43 7.32 19.43
C LEU A 157 1.10 7.31 17.94
N LYS A 158 2.09 7.55 17.07
CA LYS A 158 1.89 7.58 15.62
C LYS A 158 1.51 6.21 15.08
N PHE A 159 2.09 5.14 15.64
CA PHE A 159 1.69 3.77 15.35
C PHE A 159 0.21 3.54 15.65
N CYS A 160 -0.25 3.91 16.85
CA CYS A 160 -1.65 3.79 17.25
C CYS A 160 -2.57 4.66 16.37
N GLY A 161 -2.15 5.88 16.08
CA GLY A 161 -2.88 6.78 15.19
C GLY A 161 -3.02 6.22 13.78
N ASN A 162 -1.96 5.65 13.21
CA ASN A 162 -2.01 5.05 11.88
C ASN A 162 -2.98 3.85 11.83
N ILE A 163 -3.09 3.07 12.91
CA ILE A 163 -4.09 1.98 13.00
C ILE A 163 -5.50 2.57 12.99
N ALA A 164 -5.76 3.60 13.80
CA ALA A 164 -7.05 4.27 13.84
C ALA A 164 -7.44 4.86 12.47
N SER A 165 -6.50 5.56 11.82
CA SER A 165 -6.67 6.09 10.46
C SER A 165 -7.01 5.00 9.44
N PHE A 166 -6.32 3.85 9.50
CA PHE A 166 -6.56 2.77 8.56
C PHE A 166 -7.90 2.07 8.79
N TRP A 167 -8.28 1.86 10.07
CA TRP A 167 -9.57 1.25 10.39
C TRP A 167 -10.76 2.11 9.95
N ALA A 168 -10.61 3.44 9.92
CA ALA A 168 -11.64 4.34 9.39
C ALA A 168 -12.05 3.99 7.94
N GLY A 169 -11.20 3.28 7.18
CA GLY A 169 -11.50 2.83 5.82
C GLY A 169 -11.41 3.94 4.77
N ILE A 170 -10.84 5.09 5.12
CA ILE A 170 -10.61 6.21 4.22
C ILE A 170 -9.39 5.89 3.35
N PRO A 171 -9.44 6.09 2.01
CA PRO A 171 -8.30 5.85 1.14
C PRO A 171 -7.06 6.66 1.57
N GLY A 172 -5.93 5.97 1.77
CA GLY A 172 -4.69 6.59 2.22
C GLY A 172 -3.48 5.71 1.98
N GLY A 173 -2.31 6.34 1.86
CA GLY A 173 -1.03 5.65 1.69
C GLY A 173 -0.39 5.25 3.02
N ILE A 174 0.39 4.17 3.00
CA ILE A 174 1.08 3.63 4.20
C ILE A 174 2.54 4.12 4.30
N PHE A 175 3.19 4.41 3.17
CA PHE A 175 4.63 4.71 3.09
C PHE A 175 5.11 5.85 3.99
N SER A 176 4.63 7.07 3.78
CA SER A 176 5.09 8.24 4.54
C SER A 176 4.74 8.14 6.04
N PRO A 177 3.51 7.74 6.44
CA PRO A 177 3.21 7.47 7.84
C PRO A 177 4.07 6.37 8.47
N ALA A 178 4.46 5.34 7.70
CA ALA A 178 5.33 4.27 8.20
C ALA A 178 6.76 4.77 8.47
N LEU A 179 7.32 5.58 7.57
CA LEU A 179 8.62 6.22 7.80
C LEU A 179 8.57 7.10 9.06
N SER A 180 7.49 7.84 9.29
CA SER A 180 7.34 8.66 10.50
C SER A 180 7.27 7.83 11.79
N VAL A 181 6.57 6.70 11.77
CA VAL A 181 6.56 5.76 12.91
C VAL A 181 7.97 5.21 13.15
N GLY A 182 8.65 4.77 12.08
CA GLY A 182 10.03 4.28 12.17
C GLY A 182 10.99 5.33 12.72
N ALA A 183 10.85 6.61 12.34
CA ALA A 183 11.65 7.70 12.88
C ALA A 183 11.46 7.84 14.41
N GLY A 184 10.21 7.85 14.87
CA GLY A 184 9.89 7.92 16.29
C GLY A 184 10.35 6.69 17.08
N LEU A 185 10.20 5.48 16.53
CA LEU A 185 10.71 4.26 17.16
C LEU A 185 12.24 4.27 17.21
N GLY A 186 12.90 4.74 16.15
CA GLY A 186 14.35 4.88 16.11
C GLY A 186 14.90 5.85 17.14
N ALA A 187 14.20 6.97 17.38
CA ALA A 187 14.53 7.91 18.44
C ALA A 187 14.45 7.28 19.82
N ASN A 188 13.45 6.42 20.06
CA ASN A 188 13.33 5.69 21.32
C ASN A 188 14.39 4.59 21.45
N ILE A 189 14.78 3.94 20.34
CA ILE A 189 15.80 2.89 20.35
C ILE A 189 17.20 3.48 20.56
N SER A 190 17.47 4.67 20.02
CA SER A 190 18.79 5.30 20.10
C SER A 190 19.21 5.63 21.54
N THR A 191 18.26 5.93 22.44
CA THR A 191 18.56 6.17 23.87
C THR A 191 19.16 4.94 24.57
N PHE A 192 18.85 3.73 24.10
CA PHE A 192 19.37 2.47 24.64
C PHE A 192 20.63 1.98 23.92
N LEU A 193 21.12 2.72 22.93
CA LEU A 193 22.28 2.37 22.11
C LEU A 193 23.43 3.39 22.25
N PRO A 194 24.01 3.54 23.45
CA PRO A 194 25.09 4.49 23.66
C PRO A 194 26.30 4.14 22.77
N GLY A 195 26.79 5.13 22.02
CA GLY A 195 27.93 4.99 21.11
C GLY A 195 27.58 4.74 19.64
N SER A 196 26.29 4.71 19.28
CA SER A 196 25.85 4.83 17.88
C SER A 196 25.34 6.24 17.62
N ASP A 197 25.55 6.77 16.42
CA ASP A 197 24.96 8.05 16.00
C ASP A 197 23.42 7.93 16.04
N PRO A 198 22.70 8.76 16.83
CA PRO A 198 21.25 8.72 16.92
C PRO A 198 20.55 8.86 15.56
N SER A 199 21.04 9.73 14.67
CA SER A 199 20.44 9.92 13.35
C SER A 199 20.62 8.68 12.47
N ALA A 200 21.72 7.92 12.65
CA ALA A 200 21.91 6.63 11.99
C ALA A 200 20.89 5.59 12.47
N VAL A 201 20.64 5.52 13.78
CA VAL A 201 19.65 4.60 14.36
C VAL A 201 18.24 4.94 13.87
N VAL A 202 17.90 6.23 13.83
CA VAL A 202 16.63 6.72 13.29
C VAL A 202 16.46 6.32 11.83
N LEU A 203 17.48 6.55 10.99
CA LEU A 203 17.44 6.19 9.58
C LEU A 203 17.26 4.67 9.36
N LEU A 204 17.98 3.86 10.12
CA LEU A 204 17.81 2.39 10.11
C LEU A 204 16.38 1.99 10.50
N ALA A 205 15.83 2.58 11.56
CA ALA A 205 14.48 2.29 12.05
C ALA A 205 13.38 2.71 11.07
N MET A 206 13.55 3.83 10.35
CA MET A 206 12.64 4.26 9.29
C MET A 206 12.53 3.21 8.18
N ALA A 207 13.67 2.79 7.64
CA ALA A 207 13.73 1.78 6.60
C ALA A 207 13.23 0.41 7.09
N ALA A 208 13.69 -0.01 8.28
CA ALA A 208 13.31 -1.28 8.89
C ALA A 208 11.80 -1.37 9.20
N TYR A 209 11.20 -0.32 9.74
CA TYR A 209 9.76 -0.30 9.99
C TYR A 209 8.97 -0.40 8.68
N LEU A 210 9.36 0.37 7.65
CA LEU A 210 8.74 0.30 6.34
C LEU A 210 8.84 -1.10 5.75
N ALA A 211 10.04 -1.70 5.76
CA ALA A 211 10.28 -3.08 5.33
C ALA A 211 9.47 -4.10 6.16
N GLY A 212 9.30 -3.85 7.46
CA GLY A 212 8.48 -4.68 8.33
C GLY A 212 6.99 -4.64 7.97
N VAL A 213 6.47 -3.46 7.61
CA VAL A 213 5.07 -3.31 7.19
C VAL A 213 4.82 -3.91 5.81
N THR A 214 5.67 -3.60 4.82
CA THR A 214 5.47 -4.00 3.42
C THR A 214 5.99 -5.40 3.12
N GLN A 215 7.01 -5.86 3.84
CA GLN A 215 7.80 -7.05 3.53
C GLN A 215 8.57 -7.01 2.19
N ALA A 216 8.80 -5.79 1.67
CA ALA A 216 9.64 -5.48 0.51
C ALA A 216 10.93 -4.76 0.94
N PRO A 217 11.97 -5.51 1.36
CA PRO A 217 13.19 -4.96 1.94
C PRO A 217 14.04 -4.16 0.93
N LEU A 218 14.10 -4.56 -0.35
CA LEU A 218 14.89 -3.83 -1.34
C LEU A 218 14.25 -2.47 -1.62
N THR A 219 12.93 -2.45 -1.78
CA THR A 219 12.15 -1.24 -2.00
C THR A 219 12.29 -0.29 -0.82
N ALA A 220 12.10 -0.79 0.41
CA ALA A 220 12.22 0.04 1.60
C ALA A 220 13.63 0.63 1.76
N ALA A 221 14.67 -0.17 1.45
CA ALA A 221 16.06 0.30 1.49
C ALA A 221 16.32 1.41 0.46
N VAL A 222 15.92 1.20 -0.79
CA VAL A 222 16.13 2.19 -1.87
C VAL A 222 15.31 3.45 -1.64
N ILE A 223 14.06 3.34 -1.18
CA ILE A 223 13.24 4.48 -0.75
C ILE A 223 14.01 5.27 0.31
N SER A 224 14.47 4.61 1.37
CA SER A 224 15.15 5.30 2.46
C SER A 224 16.41 6.01 2.00
N MET A 225 17.22 5.36 1.14
CA MET A 225 18.45 5.94 0.60
C MET A 225 18.20 7.16 -0.29
N GLU A 226 17.20 7.11 -1.19
CA GLU A 226 16.88 8.23 -2.07
C GLU A 226 16.25 9.40 -1.30
N LEU A 227 15.35 9.12 -0.35
CA LEU A 227 14.70 10.17 0.45
C LEU A 227 15.67 10.97 1.33
N THR A 228 16.79 10.37 1.75
CA THR A 228 17.81 11.01 2.59
C THR A 228 19.10 11.37 1.87
N ALA A 229 19.21 11.04 0.57
CA ALA A 229 20.41 11.17 -0.25
C ALA A 229 21.70 10.65 0.43
N ASN A 230 21.59 9.55 1.20
CA ASN A 230 22.71 8.97 1.95
C ASN A 230 23.05 7.57 1.44
N GLN A 231 24.10 7.50 0.62
CA GLN A 231 24.59 6.26 0.03
C GLN A 231 25.53 5.47 0.96
N GLN A 232 26.15 6.13 1.94
CA GLN A 232 27.09 5.47 2.87
C GLN A 232 26.37 4.43 3.75
N MET A 233 25.10 4.67 4.05
CA MET A 233 24.26 3.80 4.87
C MET A 233 23.60 2.64 4.10
N ALA A 234 23.87 2.47 2.80
CA ALA A 234 23.18 1.50 1.96
C ALA A 234 23.25 0.06 2.50
N LEU A 235 24.45 -0.41 2.90
CA LEU A 235 24.64 -1.76 3.41
C LEU A 235 23.97 -1.97 4.78
N PRO A 236 24.18 -1.11 5.80
CA PRO A 236 23.44 -1.18 7.07
C PRO A 236 21.91 -1.16 6.91
N ILE A 237 21.39 -0.28 6.06
CA ILE A 237 19.94 -0.16 5.79
C ILE A 237 19.40 -1.46 5.20
N MET A 238 20.05 -1.99 4.17
CA MET A 238 19.61 -3.22 3.52
C MET A 238 19.64 -4.41 4.49
N ALA A 239 20.67 -4.52 5.34
CA ALA A 239 20.74 -5.53 6.39
C ALA A 239 19.57 -5.40 7.39
N ALA A 240 19.30 -4.19 7.88
CA ALA A 240 18.19 -3.93 8.80
C ALA A 240 16.83 -4.28 8.16
N CYS A 241 16.62 -3.93 6.89
CA CYS A 241 15.40 -4.26 6.14
C CYS A 241 15.19 -5.77 5.99
N LEU A 242 16.26 -6.54 5.72
CA LEU A 242 16.18 -8.00 5.63
C LEU A 242 15.82 -8.65 6.97
N ILE A 243 16.43 -8.19 8.06
CA ILE A 243 16.09 -8.62 9.42
C ILE A 243 14.65 -8.24 9.75
N ALA A 244 14.22 -7.04 9.36
CA ALA A 244 12.86 -6.56 9.60
C ALA A 244 11.81 -7.38 8.85
N ARG A 245 12.08 -7.76 7.60
CA ARG A 245 11.22 -8.68 6.84
C ARG A 245 11.11 -10.04 7.56
N ALA A 246 12.25 -10.62 7.97
CA ALA A 246 12.25 -11.89 8.68
C ALA A 246 11.45 -11.80 9.99
N SER A 247 11.68 -10.75 10.78
CA SER A 247 11.01 -10.51 12.06
C SER A 247 9.51 -10.26 11.88
N SER A 248 9.12 -9.45 10.89
CA SER A 248 7.72 -9.19 10.54
C SER A 248 6.97 -10.47 10.17
N SER A 249 7.62 -11.37 9.41
CA SER A 249 7.01 -12.62 8.95
C SER A 249 6.64 -13.59 10.08
N LEU A 250 7.28 -13.44 11.26
CA LEU A 250 6.91 -14.17 12.48
C LEU A 250 5.53 -13.77 13.00
N ILE A 251 5.13 -12.51 12.79
CA ILE A 251 3.84 -11.96 13.26
C ILE A 251 2.80 -11.99 12.16
N CYS A 252 3.14 -11.53 10.96
CA CYS A 252 2.26 -11.48 9.79
C CYS A 252 2.94 -12.18 8.61
N ARG A 253 2.53 -13.41 8.28
CA ARG A 253 3.18 -14.21 7.23
C ARG A 253 2.99 -13.68 5.81
N LYS A 254 1.88 -12.99 5.55
CA LYS A 254 1.57 -12.41 4.23
C LYS A 254 1.95 -10.93 4.21
N PRO A 255 2.62 -10.45 3.14
CA PRO A 255 2.83 -9.02 2.89
C PRO A 255 1.52 -8.24 2.90
N VAL A 256 1.55 -7.01 3.42
CA VAL A 256 0.33 -6.23 3.67
C VAL A 256 -0.44 -5.93 2.39
N TYR A 257 0.23 -5.52 1.30
CA TYR A 257 -0.43 -5.18 0.05
C TYR A 257 -1.05 -6.40 -0.61
N LYS A 258 -0.33 -7.53 -0.61
CA LYS A 258 -0.87 -8.81 -1.08
C LYS A 258 -2.08 -9.25 -0.28
N ALA A 259 -2.00 -9.20 1.05
CA ALA A 259 -3.11 -9.60 1.91
C ALA A 259 -4.36 -8.72 1.71
N LEU A 260 -4.18 -7.41 1.52
CA LEU A 260 -5.29 -6.50 1.23
C LEU A 260 -5.88 -6.75 -0.16
N ALA A 261 -5.05 -7.03 -1.17
CA ALA A 261 -5.50 -7.39 -2.51
C ALA A 261 -6.31 -8.70 -2.51
N ASP A 262 -5.81 -9.75 -1.83
CA ASP A 262 -6.54 -11.02 -1.66
C ASP A 262 -7.94 -10.79 -1.08
N ASN A 263 -8.06 -9.95 -0.03
CA ASN A 263 -9.36 -9.62 0.58
C ASN A 263 -10.31 -8.89 -0.38
N LEU A 264 -9.80 -8.04 -1.27
CA LEU A 264 -10.61 -7.34 -2.27
C LEU A 264 -11.11 -8.30 -3.35
N ILE A 265 -10.25 -9.23 -3.78
CA ILE A 265 -10.59 -10.26 -4.77
C ILE A 265 -11.66 -11.20 -4.19
N GLU A 266 -11.46 -11.70 -2.96
CA GLU A 266 -12.43 -12.56 -2.27
C GLU A 266 -13.80 -11.87 -2.14
N ALA A 267 -13.82 -10.57 -1.79
CA ALA A 267 -15.07 -9.81 -1.69
C ALA A 267 -15.77 -9.64 -3.06
N TYR A 268 -15.01 -9.45 -4.13
CA TYR A 268 -15.55 -9.36 -5.49
C TYR A 268 -16.10 -10.70 -5.98
N GLU A 269 -15.40 -11.80 -5.73
CA GLU A 269 -15.85 -13.14 -6.09
C GLU A 269 -17.16 -13.52 -5.39
N GLN A 270 -17.30 -13.17 -4.12
CA GLN A 270 -18.56 -13.34 -3.36
C GLN A 270 -19.71 -12.56 -4.02
N PHE A 271 -19.51 -11.27 -4.30
CA PHE A 271 -20.51 -10.43 -4.96
C PHE A 271 -20.89 -10.97 -6.34
N ALA A 272 -19.91 -11.37 -7.15
CA ALA A 272 -20.14 -11.92 -8.49
C ALA A 272 -20.80 -13.32 -8.46
N GLY A 273 -20.61 -14.08 -7.38
CA GLY A 273 -21.31 -15.34 -7.14
C GLY A 273 -22.78 -15.14 -6.83
N GLU A 274 -23.11 -14.19 -5.94
CA GLU A 274 -24.48 -13.83 -5.58
C GLU A 274 -25.27 -13.25 -6.78
N ALA A 275 -24.62 -12.44 -7.62
CA ALA A 275 -25.24 -11.92 -8.83
C ALA A 275 -25.63 -13.04 -9.83
N ARG A 276 -24.81 -14.11 -9.90
CA ARG A 276 -25.06 -15.26 -10.80
C ARG A 276 -26.15 -16.21 -10.31
N THR A 277 -26.38 -16.31 -9.00
CA THR A 277 -27.46 -17.14 -8.44
C THR A 277 -28.81 -16.44 -8.42
N THR A 278 -28.81 -15.10 -8.43
CA THR A 278 -30.02 -14.27 -8.44
C THR A 278 -30.56 -13.95 -9.84
N THR A 279 -29.78 -14.18 -10.91
CA THR A 279 -30.28 -14.09 -12.28
C THR A 279 -31.11 -15.34 -12.61
N PRO A 280 -32.41 -15.23 -12.94
CA PRO A 280 -33.18 -16.41 -13.33
C PRO A 280 -32.54 -17.03 -14.57
N LYS A 281 -32.26 -18.34 -14.51
CA LYS A 281 -31.96 -19.12 -15.72
C LYS A 281 -33.13 -18.84 -16.69
N PRO A 282 -32.89 -18.34 -17.92
CA PRO A 282 -33.99 -18.18 -18.87
C PRO A 282 -34.70 -19.52 -18.93
N ALA A 283 -36.01 -19.51 -18.66
CA ALA A 283 -36.84 -20.69 -18.80
C ALA A 283 -36.49 -21.30 -20.15
N SER A 284 -36.10 -22.58 -20.14
CA SER A 284 -35.86 -23.33 -21.36
C SER A 284 -36.99 -22.99 -22.30
N ALA A 285 -36.70 -22.24 -23.37
CA ALA A 285 -37.68 -21.95 -24.38
C ALA A 285 -38.17 -23.31 -24.85
N GLU A 286 -39.43 -23.64 -24.54
CA GLU A 286 -40.10 -24.74 -25.21
C GLU A 286 -39.87 -24.51 -26.69
N PRO A 287 -39.39 -25.52 -27.44
CA PRO A 287 -39.25 -25.38 -28.88
C PRO A 287 -40.61 -24.95 -29.42
N LEU A 288 -40.67 -23.75 -30.02
CA LEU A 288 -41.85 -23.30 -30.73
C LEU A 288 -42.25 -24.40 -31.72
N PRO A 289 -43.53 -24.81 -31.79
CA PRO A 289 -43.95 -25.80 -32.76
C PRO A 289 -43.60 -25.29 -34.15
N ILE A 290 -42.82 -26.08 -34.88
CA ILE A 290 -42.54 -25.85 -36.30
C ILE A 290 -43.89 -26.00 -36.99
N VAL A 291 -44.45 -24.89 -37.46
CA VAL A 291 -45.58 -24.91 -38.38
C VAL A 291 -45.00 -25.19 -39.75
N ASP A 292 -45.22 -26.39 -40.27
CA ASP A 292 -44.88 -26.75 -41.65
C ASP A 292 -45.83 -26.00 -42.60
N ASP A 293 -45.42 -24.80 -43.02
CA ASP A 293 -46.19 -23.91 -43.91
C ASP A 293 -45.98 -24.25 -45.40
N GLU A 294 -46.10 -25.53 -45.76
CA GLU A 294 -45.89 -26.01 -47.14
C GLU A 294 -47.16 -26.56 -47.82
N THR A 295 -48.36 -26.26 -47.32
CA THR A 295 -49.61 -26.73 -47.99
C THR A 295 -50.67 -25.67 -48.27
N GLN A 296 -50.42 -24.37 -48.06
CA GLN A 296 -51.42 -23.32 -48.34
C GLN A 296 -51.09 -22.32 -49.44
N THR A 297 -49.89 -22.35 -50.04
CA THR A 297 -49.48 -21.32 -51.02
C THR A 297 -49.91 -21.61 -52.47
N ASP A 298 -50.24 -22.86 -52.82
CA ASP A 298 -50.54 -23.23 -54.21
C ASP A 298 -52.02 -23.05 -54.60
N ALA A 299 -52.94 -22.92 -53.64
CA ALA A 299 -54.37 -22.75 -53.92
C ALA A 299 -54.79 -21.28 -54.16
N GLU A 300 -54.08 -20.31 -53.57
CA GLU A 300 -54.43 -18.88 -53.69
C GLU A 300 -53.83 -18.20 -54.94
N ILE A 301 -52.73 -18.74 -55.50
CA ILE A 301 -52.08 -18.15 -56.69
C ILE A 301 -52.82 -18.49 -57.99
N ALA A 302 -53.61 -19.58 -58.02
CA ALA A 302 -54.38 -19.99 -59.20
C ALA A 302 -55.70 -19.20 -59.42
N ALA A 303 -56.19 -18.45 -58.41
CA ALA A 303 -57.49 -17.77 -58.47
C ALA A 303 -57.44 -16.30 -58.96
N ALA A 304 -56.25 -15.71 -59.16
CA ALA A 304 -56.09 -14.27 -59.34
C ALA A 304 -55.69 -13.78 -60.75
N ARG A 305 -55.80 -14.60 -61.81
CA ARG A 305 -55.60 -14.13 -63.21
C ARG A 305 -56.77 -14.51 -64.12
N LYS A 306 -57.80 -13.67 -64.15
CA LYS A 306 -58.74 -13.56 -65.28
C LYS A 306 -58.15 -12.59 -66.33
N PRO A 307 -58.30 -12.87 -67.64
CA PRO A 307 -57.81 -12.00 -68.71
C PRO A 307 -58.76 -10.81 -68.97
N ASP A 308 -58.19 -9.64 -69.27
CA ASP A 308 -58.91 -8.43 -69.67
C ASP A 308 -59.58 -8.56 -71.06
N PRO A 309 -60.70 -7.85 -71.31
CA PRO A 309 -61.44 -7.89 -72.56
C PRO A 309 -60.80 -7.05 -73.69
N PRO A 310 -61.12 -7.34 -74.97
CA PRO A 310 -60.51 -6.66 -76.11
C PRO A 310 -61.11 -5.26 -76.35
N ALA A 311 -60.26 -4.28 -76.66
CA ALA A 311 -60.66 -2.97 -77.16
C ALA A 311 -60.73 -2.99 -78.70
N ALA A 312 -61.79 -2.37 -79.22
CA ALA A 312 -62.03 -2.08 -80.64
C ALA A 312 -61.15 -0.94 -81.16
#